data_AF-A0A0F9VF67-F1
#
_entry.id   AF-A0A0F9VF67-F1
#
_cell.length_a   1.000
_cell.length_b   1.000
_cell.length_c   1.000
_cell.angle_alpha   90.00
_cell.angle_beta   90.00
_cell.angle_gamma   90.00
#
_symmetry.space_group_name_H-M   'P 1'
#
loop_
_entity.id
_entity.type
_entity.pdbx_description
1 polymer ?
#
loop_
_entity_poly.entity_id
_entity_poly.type
_entity_poly.pdbx_seq_one_letter_code
_entity_poly.pdbx_strand_id
1 'polypeptide(L)'
;MLLTFEEAVALLRNHTEWWSACFNTQQPIFQFFNREFVDALAHYLKERKKISKSRRIILEVGAGSGLLSEELRKRGINIIATDDGYEEIVPVAPVKLLDYHEAIRRFRPNIVICSWMPYQEDWTPAFRRPKYVKEYILIGESYRGCCGSDKTWKYHPGFEEVFLKGINKWSLCRRDYSEHKLHSVVISFRRYK
;
A
#
# COMPACT_ATOMS: atom_id res chain seq x y z
N MET A 1 17.89 4.59 -4.77
CA MET A 1 17.27 5.91 -4.58
C MET A 1 15.98 5.90 -5.41
N LEU A 2 14.85 6.36 -4.87
CA LEU A 2 13.61 6.43 -5.66
C LEU A 2 13.67 7.55 -6.68
N LEU A 3 13.11 7.30 -7.87
CA LEU A 3 12.88 8.33 -8.88
C LEU A 3 11.89 9.38 -8.37
N THR A 4 11.98 10.59 -8.89
CA THR A 4 10.92 11.59 -8.76
C THR A 4 9.69 11.16 -9.53
N PHE A 5 8.55 11.75 -9.21
CA PHE A 5 7.33 11.57 -9.98
C PHE A 5 7.52 11.98 -11.45
N GLU A 6 8.25 13.07 -11.70
CA GLU A 6 8.54 13.53 -13.07
C GLU A 6 9.41 12.54 -13.85
N GLU A 7 10.47 12.02 -13.22
CA GLU A 7 11.33 10.98 -13.80
C GLU A 7 10.55 9.69 -14.07
N ALA A 8 9.71 9.26 -13.13
CA ALA A 8 8.84 8.10 -13.30
C ALA A 8 7.84 8.30 -14.46
N VAL A 9 7.28 9.51 -14.60
CA VAL A 9 6.40 9.87 -15.72
C VAL A 9 7.15 9.93 -17.05
N ALA A 10 8.43 10.30 -17.06
CA ALA A 10 9.25 10.23 -18.27
C ALA A 10 9.45 8.77 -18.71
N LEU A 11 9.70 7.84 -17.79
CA LEU A 11 9.81 6.41 -18.09
C LEU A 11 8.52 5.82 -18.65
N LEU A 12 7.35 6.25 -18.15
CA LEU A 12 6.04 5.84 -18.68
C LEU A 12 5.86 6.13 -20.18
N ARG A 13 6.56 7.13 -20.73
CA ARG A 13 6.50 7.46 -22.16
C ARG A 13 7.20 6.42 -23.02
N ASN A 14 8.10 5.62 -22.44
CA ASN A 14 8.71 4.47 -23.08
C ASN A 14 7.94 3.19 -22.71
N HIS A 15 6.87 2.91 -23.46
CA HIS A 15 5.95 1.79 -23.17
C HIS A 15 6.66 0.43 -23.03
N THR A 16 7.69 0.16 -23.84
CA THR A 16 8.42 -1.11 -23.82
C THR A 16 9.22 -1.28 -22.53
N GLU A 17 9.94 -0.24 -22.11
CA GLU A 17 10.70 -0.26 -20.85
C GLU A 17 9.77 -0.35 -19.64
N TRP A 18 8.69 0.43 -19.65
CA TRP A 18 7.68 0.41 -18.59
C TRP A 18 7.03 -0.98 -18.43
N TRP A 19 6.61 -1.57 -19.55
CA TRP A 19 6.01 -2.90 -19.55
C TRP A 19 6.98 -3.95 -19.04
N SER A 20 8.23 -3.92 -19.52
CA SER A 20 9.27 -4.87 -19.11
C SER A 20 9.59 -4.76 -17.62
N ALA A 21 9.60 -3.54 -17.07
CA ALA A 21 9.81 -3.32 -15.63
C ALA A 21 8.60 -3.81 -14.80
N CYS A 22 7.38 -3.49 -15.21
CA CYS A 22 6.18 -3.80 -14.42
C CYS A 22 5.80 -5.28 -14.42
N PHE A 23 6.04 -5.98 -15.53
CA PHE A 23 5.67 -7.38 -15.72
C PHE A 23 6.89 -8.32 -15.64
N ASN A 24 7.95 -7.87 -14.99
CA ASN A 24 9.06 -8.75 -14.61
C ASN A 24 8.54 -9.90 -13.73
N THR A 25 8.89 -11.14 -14.05
CA THR A 25 8.36 -12.33 -13.37
C THR A 25 8.94 -12.57 -11.97
N GLN A 26 10.12 -12.01 -11.65
CA GLN A 26 10.73 -12.16 -10.32
C GLN A 26 10.38 -10.99 -9.40
N GLN A 27 10.24 -9.79 -9.96
CA GLN A 27 10.00 -8.55 -9.21
C GLN A 27 8.96 -7.68 -9.94
N PRO A 28 7.71 -8.15 -10.04
CA PRO A 28 6.64 -7.37 -10.67
C PRO A 28 6.41 -6.08 -9.89
N ILE A 29 6.28 -4.97 -10.61
CA ILE A 29 5.94 -3.67 -10.02
C ILE A 29 4.46 -3.46 -10.21
N PHE A 30 3.67 -3.62 -9.16
CA PHE A 30 2.23 -3.32 -9.21
C PHE A 30 1.98 -1.82 -8.98
N GLN A 31 2.53 -1.28 -7.90
CA GLN A 31 2.57 0.14 -7.58
C GLN A 31 3.99 0.67 -7.82
N PHE A 32 4.09 1.79 -8.52
CA PHE A 32 5.37 2.48 -8.68
C PHE A 32 5.56 3.50 -7.56
N PHE A 33 6.50 3.24 -6.66
CA PHE A 33 6.81 4.12 -5.54
C PHE A 33 7.83 5.19 -5.94
N ASN A 34 7.35 6.36 -6.37
CA ASN A 34 8.20 7.54 -6.53
C ASN A 34 8.44 8.27 -5.19
N ARG A 35 9.44 9.14 -5.16
CA ARG A 35 9.86 9.85 -3.96
C ARG A 35 8.74 10.67 -3.32
N GLU A 36 7.99 11.44 -4.11
CA GLU A 36 6.92 12.31 -3.66
C GLU A 36 5.76 11.53 -3.05
N PHE A 37 5.41 10.38 -3.64
CA PHE A 37 4.41 9.46 -3.11
C PHE A 37 4.81 8.96 -1.72
N VAL A 38 6.02 8.45 -1.57
CA VAL A 38 6.48 7.88 -0.29
C VAL A 38 6.70 8.97 0.76
N ASP A 39 7.20 10.15 0.37
CA ASP A 39 7.33 11.31 1.25
C ASP A 39 5.97 11.76 1.79
N ALA A 40 4.96 11.87 0.90
CA ALA A 40 3.61 12.26 1.27
C ALA A 40 2.95 11.22 2.19
N LEU A 41 3.12 9.92 1.90
CA LEU A 41 2.62 8.84 2.75
C LEU A 41 3.31 8.82 4.12
N ALA A 42 4.63 8.99 4.17
CA ALA A 42 5.37 9.06 5.42
C ALA A 42 4.94 10.27 6.27
N HIS A 43 4.77 11.43 5.65
CA HIS A 43 4.25 12.63 6.33
C HIS A 43 2.86 12.36 6.92
N TYR A 44 1.96 11.78 6.12
CA TYR A 44 0.63 11.40 6.56
C TYR A 44 0.65 10.46 7.77
N LEU A 45 1.49 9.42 7.73
CA LEU A 45 1.63 8.44 8.82
C LEU A 45 2.21 9.06 10.10
N LYS A 46 3.13 10.03 9.99
CA LYS A 46 3.69 10.77 11.14
C LYS A 46 2.63 11.62 11.84
N GLU A 47 1.81 12.31 11.06
CA GLU A 47 0.77 13.24 11.53
C GLU A 47 -0.48 12.56 12.13
N ARG A 48 -0.50 11.21 12.21
CA ARG A 48 -1.61 10.47 12.84
C ARG A 48 -1.69 10.66 14.36
N LYS A 49 -2.17 11.82 14.80
CA LYS A 49 -2.28 12.23 16.22
C LYS A 49 -3.15 11.32 17.10
N LYS A 50 -4.09 10.57 16.52
CA LYS A 50 -5.02 9.70 17.26
C LYS A 50 -4.36 8.46 17.90
N ILE A 51 -3.11 8.17 17.56
CA ILE A 51 -2.35 7.04 18.11
C ILE A 51 -1.04 7.61 18.66
N SER A 52 -0.75 7.38 19.94
CA SER A 52 0.52 7.82 20.54
C SER A 52 1.70 7.34 19.70
N LYS A 53 2.65 8.22 19.39
CA LYS A 53 3.83 7.89 18.57
C LYS A 53 4.61 6.71 19.14
N SER A 54 4.75 6.61 20.46
CA SER A 54 5.47 5.52 21.14
C SER A 54 4.76 4.17 21.14
N ARG A 55 3.47 4.13 20.81
CA ARG A 55 2.66 2.90 20.76
C ARG A 55 2.17 2.56 19.37
N ARG A 56 2.51 3.37 18.36
CA ARG A 56 2.02 3.21 16.99
C ARG A 56 2.74 2.05 16.32
N ILE A 57 2.01 0.98 16.10
CA ILE A 57 2.46 -0.16 15.29
C ILE A 57 1.79 -0.05 13.93
N ILE A 58 2.60 0.03 12.88
CA ILE A 58 2.16 0.04 11.48
C ILE A 58 2.60 -1.30 10.88
N LEU A 59 1.66 -1.98 10.24
CA LEU A 59 1.88 -3.27 9.58
C LEU A 59 1.53 -3.14 8.10
N GLU A 60 2.44 -3.51 7.23
CA GLU A 60 2.17 -3.78 5.82
C GLU A 60 1.91 -5.28 5.64
N VAL A 61 0.76 -5.63 5.07
CA VAL A 61 0.38 -7.00 4.70
C VAL A 61 0.36 -7.13 3.19
N GLY A 62 0.81 -8.28 2.66
CA GLY A 62 1.03 -8.42 1.23
C GLY A 62 2.15 -7.50 0.73
N ALA A 63 3.25 -7.42 1.48
CA ALA A 63 4.33 -6.47 1.21
C ALA A 63 5.15 -6.81 -0.05
N GLY A 64 4.96 -8.01 -0.62
CA GLY A 64 5.71 -8.53 -1.76
C GLY A 64 7.22 -8.39 -1.54
N SER A 65 7.86 -7.53 -2.32
CA SER A 65 9.31 -7.29 -2.23
C SER A 65 9.75 -6.54 -0.96
N GLY A 66 8.83 -5.92 -0.23
CA GLY A 66 9.11 -5.12 0.96
C GLY A 66 9.58 -3.69 0.69
N LEU A 67 9.61 -3.27 -0.58
CA LEU A 67 10.16 -1.98 -1.02
C LEU A 67 9.46 -0.78 -0.36
N LEU A 68 8.13 -0.80 -0.25
CA LEU A 68 7.38 0.30 0.37
C LEU A 68 7.77 0.48 1.84
N SER A 69 7.72 -0.61 2.62
CA SER A 69 8.15 -0.60 4.02
C SER A 69 9.58 -0.10 4.19
N GLU A 70 10.51 -0.54 3.34
CA GLU A 70 11.90 -0.09 3.40
C GLU A 70 12.04 1.42 3.17
N GLU A 71 11.38 1.94 2.15
CA GLU A 71 11.41 3.36 1.83
C GLU A 71 10.71 4.22 2.90
N LEU A 72 9.67 3.69 3.56
CA LEU A 72 9.04 4.33 4.71
C LEU A 72 9.97 4.31 5.95
N ARG A 73 10.72 3.23 6.20
CA ARG A 73 11.70 3.16 7.31
C ARG A 73 12.81 4.18 7.15
N LYS A 74 13.33 4.38 5.94
CA LYS A 74 14.30 5.45 5.63
C LYS A 74 13.77 6.84 5.96
N ARG A 75 12.44 7.02 5.98
CA ARG A 75 11.76 8.26 6.39
C ARG A 75 11.37 8.27 7.87
N GLY A 76 11.86 7.35 8.68
CA GLY A 76 11.62 7.28 10.12
C GLY A 76 10.25 6.72 10.51
N ILE A 77 9.61 5.94 9.63
CA ILE A 77 8.37 5.23 9.95
C ILE A 77 8.72 3.86 10.54
N ASN A 78 8.21 3.58 11.74
CA ASN A 78 8.30 2.24 12.33
C ASN A 78 7.22 1.33 11.71
N ILE A 79 7.59 0.56 10.69
CA ILE A 79 6.69 -0.32 9.95
C ILE A 79 7.25 -1.75 9.84
N ILE A 80 6.36 -2.72 10.02
CA ILE A 80 6.64 -4.15 9.87
C ILE A 80 6.08 -4.59 8.52
N ALA A 81 6.89 -5.27 7.71
CA ALA A 81 6.46 -5.84 6.44
C ALA A 81 6.19 -7.34 6.60
N THR A 82 5.05 -7.81 6.10
CA THR A 82 4.66 -9.22 6.09
C THR A 82 4.08 -9.61 4.74
N ASP A 83 4.40 -10.83 4.33
CA ASP A 83 3.90 -11.46 3.10
C ASP A 83 3.93 -12.98 3.32
N ASP A 84 3.01 -13.72 2.69
CA ASP A 84 2.97 -15.19 2.79
C ASP A 84 3.83 -15.88 1.71
N GLY A 85 4.38 -15.11 0.76
CA GLY A 85 5.26 -15.60 -0.28
C GLY A 85 4.54 -16.34 -1.40
N TYR A 86 3.21 -16.30 -1.46
CA TYR A 86 2.41 -17.04 -2.45
C TYR A 86 2.80 -16.68 -3.90
N GLU A 87 3.07 -15.40 -4.17
CA GLU A 87 3.47 -14.90 -5.50
C GLU A 87 4.97 -15.09 -5.80
N GLU A 88 5.73 -15.72 -4.89
CA GLU A 88 7.19 -15.97 -5.00
C GLU A 88 8.03 -14.72 -5.35
N ILE A 89 7.53 -13.52 -5.03
CA ILE A 89 8.21 -12.25 -5.30
C ILE A 89 9.51 -12.20 -4.50
N VAL A 90 10.63 -11.97 -5.19
CA VAL A 90 11.95 -11.89 -4.55
C VAL A 90 12.00 -10.66 -3.65
N PRO A 91 12.22 -10.82 -2.33
CA PRO A 91 12.33 -9.68 -1.43
C PRO A 91 13.59 -8.85 -1.72
N VAL A 92 13.41 -7.53 -1.83
CA VAL A 92 14.53 -6.57 -1.92
C VAL A 92 14.82 -5.90 -0.57
N ALA A 93 13.98 -6.16 0.41
CA ALA A 93 14.08 -5.65 1.77
C ALA A 93 13.55 -6.69 2.78
N PRO A 94 13.78 -6.51 4.09
CA PRO A 94 13.28 -7.43 5.10
C PRO A 94 11.75 -7.52 5.12
N VAL A 95 11.23 -8.70 4.78
CA VAL A 95 9.83 -9.10 4.86
C VAL A 95 9.73 -10.35 5.72
N LYS A 96 8.78 -10.37 6.67
CA LYS A 96 8.52 -11.55 7.49
C LYS A 96 7.54 -12.46 6.77
N LEU A 97 7.91 -13.73 6.59
CA LEU A 97 7.05 -14.75 6.01
C LEU A 97 5.90 -15.09 6.96
N LEU A 98 4.76 -14.42 6.80
CA LEU A 98 3.58 -14.51 7.65
C LEU A 98 2.33 -14.13 6.84
N ASP A 99 1.28 -14.92 6.96
CA ASP A 99 -0.03 -14.56 6.43
C ASP A 99 -0.60 -13.34 7.17
N TYR A 100 -1.51 -12.61 6.51
CA TYR A 100 -2.07 -11.38 7.06
C TYR A 100 -2.89 -11.61 8.35
N HIS A 101 -3.57 -12.76 8.51
CA HIS A 101 -4.30 -13.08 9.74
C HIS A 101 -3.34 -13.29 10.92
N GLU A 102 -2.27 -14.08 10.73
CA GLU A 102 -1.26 -14.28 11.76
C GLU A 102 -0.55 -12.97 12.09
N ALA A 103 -0.13 -12.21 11.09
CA ALA A 103 0.55 -10.93 11.26
C ALA A 103 -0.27 -9.94 12.10
N ILE A 104 -1.57 -9.78 11.78
CA ILE A 104 -2.46 -8.89 12.54
C ILE A 104 -2.62 -9.36 13.97
N ARG A 105 -2.82 -10.67 14.20
CA ARG A 105 -2.98 -11.24 15.53
C ARG A 105 -1.71 -11.06 16.38
N ARG A 106 -0.55 -11.31 15.79
CA ARG A 106 0.77 -11.29 16.44
C ARG A 106 1.22 -9.88 16.78
N PHE A 107 1.16 -8.95 15.84
CA PHE A 107 1.69 -7.59 16.03
C PHE A 107 0.67 -6.61 16.58
N ARG A 108 -0.62 -6.93 16.53
CA ARG A 108 -1.73 -6.10 17.01
C ARG A 108 -1.63 -4.63 16.53
N PRO A 109 -1.51 -4.39 15.21
CA PRO A 109 -1.20 -3.07 14.67
C PRO A 109 -2.33 -2.07 14.91
N ASN A 110 -1.99 -0.78 14.97
CA ASN A 110 -3.00 0.28 14.97
C ASN A 110 -3.37 0.72 13.55
N ILE A 111 -2.41 0.63 12.63
CA ILE A 111 -2.57 0.95 11.21
C ILE A 111 -2.13 -0.27 10.40
N VAL A 112 -3.00 -0.71 9.49
CA VAL A 112 -2.66 -1.72 8.48
C VAL A 112 -2.53 -1.03 7.12
N ILE A 113 -1.51 -1.36 6.34
CA ILE A 113 -1.34 -0.94 4.95
C ILE A 113 -1.41 -2.20 4.10
N CYS A 114 -2.19 -2.16 3.03
CA CYS A 114 -2.21 -3.21 2.01
C CYS A 114 -2.11 -2.53 0.65
N SER A 115 -1.02 -2.83 -0.07
CA SER A 115 -0.78 -2.32 -1.41
C SER A 115 -0.98 -3.46 -2.39
N TRP A 116 -1.95 -3.31 -3.29
CA TRP A 116 -2.30 -4.31 -4.30
C TRP A 116 -2.77 -5.63 -3.69
N MET A 117 -3.88 -5.58 -2.95
CA MET A 117 -4.60 -6.78 -2.50
C MET A 117 -4.89 -7.70 -3.69
N PRO A 118 -4.71 -9.02 -3.56
CA PRO A 118 -4.96 -9.95 -4.66
C PRO A 118 -6.36 -9.83 -5.24
N TYR A 119 -6.47 -10.09 -6.54
CA TYR A 119 -7.73 -9.94 -7.27
C TYR A 119 -8.81 -10.86 -6.72
N GLN A 120 -10.03 -10.34 -6.56
CA GLN A 120 -11.19 -11.02 -5.99
C GLN A 120 -11.10 -11.38 -4.49
N GLU A 121 -10.01 -11.02 -3.82
CA GLU A 121 -9.88 -11.20 -2.37
C GLU A 121 -10.45 -10.02 -1.57
N ASP A 122 -10.88 -10.30 -0.35
CA ASP A 122 -11.27 -9.28 0.63
C ASP A 122 -10.69 -9.58 2.02
N TRP A 123 -9.48 -9.09 2.28
CA TRP A 123 -8.80 -9.24 3.57
C TRP A 123 -9.30 -8.26 4.63
N THR A 124 -10.06 -7.24 4.21
CA THR A 124 -10.44 -6.13 5.06
C THR A 124 -11.32 -6.49 6.28
N PRO A 125 -12.10 -7.60 6.31
CA PRO A 125 -12.74 -8.06 7.55
C PRO A 125 -11.73 -8.36 8.67
N ALA A 126 -10.55 -8.88 8.33
CA ALA A 126 -9.47 -9.13 9.30
C ALA A 126 -8.90 -7.82 9.87
N PHE A 127 -8.94 -6.74 9.08
CA PHE A 127 -8.50 -5.41 9.51
C PHE A 127 -9.57 -4.75 10.39
N ARG A 128 -10.85 -4.89 10.02
CA ARG A 128 -11.98 -4.25 10.70
C ARG A 128 -12.37 -4.92 12.02
N ARG A 129 -12.26 -6.24 12.13
CA ARG A 129 -12.72 -7.01 13.30
C ARG A 129 -12.01 -6.57 14.60
N PRO A 130 -10.67 -6.44 14.67
CA PRO A 130 -10.00 -6.13 15.92
C PRO A 130 -10.11 -4.63 16.26
N LYS A 131 -10.61 -4.33 17.47
CA LYS A 131 -10.81 -2.94 17.95
C LYS A 131 -9.51 -2.14 18.09
N TYR A 132 -8.35 -2.81 18.16
CA TYR A 132 -7.05 -2.15 18.25
C TYR A 132 -6.56 -1.60 16.90
N VAL A 133 -7.06 -2.14 15.78
CA VAL A 133 -6.87 -1.54 14.45
C VAL A 133 -7.79 -0.34 14.35
N LYS A 134 -7.18 0.84 14.26
CA LYS A 134 -7.86 2.14 14.19
C LYS A 134 -7.97 2.65 12.77
N GLU A 135 -7.13 2.14 11.88
CA GLU A 135 -7.08 2.56 10.50
C GLU A 135 -6.53 1.44 9.63
N TYR A 136 -7.03 1.34 8.41
CA TYR A 136 -6.35 0.61 7.35
C TYR A 136 -6.28 1.48 6.10
N ILE A 137 -5.19 1.34 5.34
CA ILE A 137 -4.92 2.09 4.13
C ILE A 137 -4.80 1.09 3.00
N LEU A 138 -5.59 1.29 1.95
CA LEU A 138 -5.54 0.49 0.74
C LEU A 138 -4.90 1.31 -0.37
N ILE A 139 -3.97 0.71 -1.09
CA ILE A 139 -3.29 1.27 -2.26
C ILE A 139 -3.54 0.32 -3.42
N GLY A 140 -4.08 0.82 -4.52
CA GLY A 140 -4.36 0.00 -5.71
C GLY A 140 -5.49 0.56 -6.55
N GLU A 141 -5.91 -0.19 -7.54
CA GLU A 141 -7.09 0.16 -8.33
C GLU A 141 -8.34 -0.06 -7.46
N SER A 142 -9.14 0.99 -7.29
CA SER A 142 -10.37 0.88 -6.49
C SER A 142 -11.50 0.20 -7.29
N TYR A 143 -12.74 0.68 -7.16
CA TYR A 143 -13.92 0.08 -7.78
C TYR A 143 -13.69 -0.31 -9.26
N ARG A 144 -14.08 -1.55 -9.62
CA ARG A 144 -13.92 -2.14 -10.97
C ARG A 144 -12.48 -2.35 -11.45
N GLY A 145 -11.50 -2.24 -10.55
CA GLY A 145 -10.09 -2.57 -10.81
C GLY A 145 -9.75 -4.05 -10.61
N CYS A 146 -8.46 -4.37 -10.67
CA CYS A 146 -7.93 -5.72 -10.43
C CYS A 146 -7.30 -5.89 -9.04
N CYS A 147 -7.54 -4.97 -8.10
CA CYS A 147 -7.00 -5.03 -6.74
C CYS A 147 -8.13 -5.30 -5.74
N GLY A 148 -8.09 -6.42 -5.04
CA GLY A 148 -9.16 -6.86 -4.15
C GLY A 148 -10.46 -7.17 -4.90
N SER A 149 -11.59 -7.10 -4.17
CA SER A 149 -12.95 -7.23 -4.70
C SER A 149 -13.76 -5.94 -4.52
N ASP A 150 -14.95 -5.86 -5.08
CA ASP A 150 -15.86 -4.73 -4.81
C ASP A 150 -16.17 -4.56 -3.32
N LYS A 151 -16.09 -5.66 -2.54
CA LYS A 151 -16.28 -5.61 -1.08
C LYS A 151 -15.12 -4.97 -0.34
N THR A 152 -13.92 -4.96 -0.93
CA THR A 152 -12.70 -4.38 -0.37
C THR A 152 -12.79 -2.84 -0.32
N TRP A 153 -13.41 -2.25 -1.33
CA TRP A 153 -13.40 -0.80 -1.56
C TRP A 153 -14.69 -0.09 -1.17
N LYS A 154 -15.79 -0.83 -0.99
CA LYS A 154 -17.08 -0.25 -0.63
C LYS A 154 -17.05 0.43 0.74
N TYR A 155 -18.05 1.28 0.97
CA TYR A 155 -18.33 1.82 2.29
C TYR A 155 -18.47 0.71 3.35
N HIS A 156 -17.85 0.94 4.51
CA HIS A 156 -17.93 0.05 5.66
C HIS A 156 -18.48 0.79 6.89
N PRO A 157 -19.60 0.34 7.47
CA PRO A 157 -20.13 0.90 8.71
C PRO A 157 -19.07 0.91 9.81
N GLY A 158 -19.00 2.01 10.56
CA GLY A 158 -17.99 2.19 11.61
C GLY A 158 -16.66 2.77 11.13
N PHE A 159 -16.50 3.03 9.84
CA PHE A 159 -15.29 3.60 9.24
C PHE A 159 -15.60 4.81 8.36
N GLU A 160 -14.81 5.86 8.53
CA GLU A 160 -14.71 7.01 7.62
C GLU A 160 -13.78 6.65 6.47
N GLU A 161 -14.26 6.75 5.24
CA GLU A 161 -13.45 6.62 4.04
C GLU A 161 -12.86 7.99 3.65
N VAL A 162 -11.53 8.05 3.47
CA VAL A 162 -10.84 9.29 3.14
C VAL A 162 -9.86 9.06 1.99
N PHE A 163 -10.21 9.58 0.82
CA PHE A 163 -9.31 9.68 -0.33
C PHE A 163 -8.16 10.63 0.00
N LEU A 164 -6.94 10.12 0.01
CA LEU A 164 -5.76 10.90 0.38
C LEU A 164 -5.26 11.69 -0.83
N LYS A 165 -6.03 12.71 -1.25
CA LYS A 165 -5.75 13.52 -2.47
C LYS A 165 -4.30 14.01 -2.57
N GLY A 166 -3.69 14.41 -1.44
CA GLY A 166 -2.30 14.87 -1.38
C GLY A 166 -1.25 13.80 -1.68
N ILE A 167 -1.61 12.52 -1.54
CA ILE A 167 -0.78 11.36 -1.91
C ILE A 167 -1.21 10.87 -3.32
N ASN A 168 -2.51 10.81 -3.60
CA ASN A 168 -3.06 10.28 -4.86
C ASN A 168 -2.56 11.01 -6.10
N LYS A 169 -2.27 12.32 -6.00
CA LYS A 169 -1.68 13.08 -7.11
C LYS A 169 -0.31 12.56 -7.57
N TRP A 170 0.35 11.76 -6.74
CA TRP A 170 1.64 11.13 -7.03
C TRP A 170 1.52 9.64 -7.32
N SER A 171 0.30 9.09 -7.38
CA SER A 171 0.12 7.65 -7.53
C SER A 171 0.37 7.21 -8.97
N LEU A 172 1.14 6.15 -9.13
CA LEU A 172 1.43 5.49 -10.39
C LEU A 172 1.41 3.97 -10.18
N CYS A 173 0.94 3.21 -11.16
CA CYS A 173 0.89 1.77 -11.13
C CYS A 173 1.10 1.17 -12.52
N ARG A 174 1.31 -0.15 -12.59
CA ARG A 174 1.61 -0.86 -13.85
C ARG A 174 0.61 -0.66 -14.99
N ARG A 175 -0.60 -0.19 -14.68
CA ARG A 175 -1.67 0.06 -15.65
C ARG A 175 -1.68 1.50 -16.17
N ASP A 176 -0.89 2.40 -15.60
CA ASP A 176 -0.69 3.73 -16.18
C ASP A 176 0.21 3.60 -17.43
N TYR A 177 -0.21 4.22 -18.53
CA TYR A 177 0.55 4.33 -19.77
C TYR A 177 0.05 5.54 -20.56
N SER A 178 0.98 6.23 -21.24
CA SER A 178 0.74 7.40 -22.08
C SER A 178 -0.28 8.42 -21.52
N GLU A 179 -1.54 8.30 -21.94
CA GLU A 179 -2.67 9.21 -21.70
C GLU A 179 -3.55 8.79 -20.51
N HIS A 180 -3.45 7.54 -20.06
CA HIS A 180 -4.16 7.04 -18.89
C HIS A 180 -3.26 7.15 -17.67
N LYS A 181 -3.55 8.15 -16.84
CA LYS A 181 -2.92 8.35 -15.54
C LYS A 181 -4.02 8.35 -14.50
N LEU A 182 -3.79 7.69 -13.37
CA LEU A 182 -4.61 7.61 -12.15
C LEU A 182 -5.32 6.26 -11.93
N HIS A 183 -4.76 5.15 -12.42
CA HIS A 183 -5.38 3.83 -12.18
C HIS A 183 -5.34 3.42 -10.70
N SER A 184 -4.29 3.77 -9.95
CA SER A 184 -4.24 3.50 -8.52
C SER A 184 -4.59 4.69 -7.65
N VAL A 185 -5.25 4.41 -6.52
CA VAL A 185 -5.62 5.37 -5.49
C VAL A 185 -5.15 4.89 -4.12
N VAL A 186 -5.00 5.84 -3.20
CA VAL A 186 -4.76 5.62 -1.79
C VAL A 186 -5.98 6.08 -1.01
N ILE A 187 -6.61 5.12 -0.33
CA ILE A 187 -7.80 5.35 0.48
C ILE A 187 -7.51 4.91 1.91
N SER A 188 -7.78 5.80 2.86
CA SER A 188 -7.69 5.52 4.29
C SER A 188 -9.08 5.26 4.83
N PHE A 189 -9.25 4.14 5.53
CA PHE A 189 -10.46 3.78 6.24
C PHE A 189 -10.22 3.91 7.74
N ARG A 190 -10.84 4.89 8.38
CA ARG A 190 -10.56 5.29 9.76
C ARG A 190 -11.72 4.91 10.64
N ARG A 191 -11.47 4.13 11.68
CA ARG A 191 -12.52 3.77 12.62
C ARG A 191 -13.07 5.04 13.29
N TYR A 192 -14.40 5.15 13.38
CA TYR A 192 -15.03 6.17 14.22
C TYR A 192 -14.59 6.01 15.69
N LYS A 193 -14.66 7.10 16.44
CA LYS A 193 -14.33 7.10 17.87
C LYS A 193 -15.34 6.26 18.63
#